data_AF-A0A1Z8LR50-F1
#
_entry.id   AF-A0A1Z8LR50-F1
#
_cell.length_a   1.000
_cell.length_b   1.000
_cell.length_c   1.000
_cell.angle_alpha   90.00
_cell.angle_beta   90.00
_cell.angle_gamma   90.00
#
_symmetry.space_group_name_H-M   'P 1'
#
loop_
_entity.id
_entity.type
_entity.pdbx_description
1 polymer ?
#
loop_
_entity_poly.entity_id
_entity_poly.type
_entity_poly.pdbx_seq_one_letter_code
_entity_poly.pdbx_strand_id
1 'polypeptide(L)'
;MAKFVLVHVAYYGAWCWEQFRLPLEVLTHTVAAENLFGHHEWPDPAKTTLVSDVNATTEVVCKNSCVTGSGCIYLVSHLVRGAVSAEVT
;
A
#
# COMPACT_ATOMS: atom_id res chain seq x y z
N MET A 1 -2.07 5.08 -18.78
CA MET A 1 -2.83 4.42 -17.69
C MET A 1 -1.89 3.53 -16.90
N ALA A 2 -1.83 3.71 -15.58
CA ALA A 2 -0.98 2.93 -14.67
C ALA A 2 -1.78 2.61 -13.40
N LYS A 3 -1.36 1.59 -12.64
CA LYS A 3 -1.96 1.24 -11.36
C LYS A 3 -1.00 1.59 -10.22
N PHE A 4 -1.46 2.40 -9.28
CA PHE A 4 -0.74 2.75 -8.07
C PHE A 4 -1.27 1.92 -6.91
N VAL A 5 -0.39 1.26 -6.19
CA VAL A 5 -0.70 0.66 -4.90
C VAL A 5 0.01 1.51 -3.84
N LEU A 6 -0.77 2.33 -3.14
CA LEU A 6 -0.30 3.27 -2.15
C LEU A 6 -0.39 2.61 -0.78
N VAL A 7 0.74 2.50 -0.11
CA VAL A 7 0.84 1.74 1.13
C VAL A 7 1.33 2.65 2.25
N HIS A 8 0.45 2.85 3.25
CA HIS A 8 0.75 3.72 4.40
C HIS A 8 1.74 3.06 5.38
N VAL A 9 2.23 3.85 6.33
CA VAL A 9 3.15 3.41 7.39
C VAL A 9 2.41 3.19 8.71
N ALA A 10 3.11 2.61 9.70
CA ALA A 10 2.59 2.47 11.06
C ALA A 10 2.08 3.82 11.60
N TYR A 11 0.97 3.79 12.36
CA TYR A 11 0.25 4.96 12.90
C TYR A 11 -0.46 5.85 11.85
N TYR A 12 -0.46 5.46 10.58
CA TYR A 12 -1.31 6.06 9.55
C TYR A 12 -2.33 5.05 9.06
N GLY A 13 -3.32 5.51 8.30
CA GLY A 13 -4.23 4.66 7.53
C GLY A 13 -4.30 5.15 6.09
N ALA A 14 -5.08 4.46 5.27
CA ALA A 14 -5.34 4.76 3.86
C ALA A 14 -5.78 6.22 3.63
N TRP A 15 -6.44 6.83 4.62
CA TRP A 15 -6.82 8.24 4.61
C TRP A 15 -5.64 9.19 4.34
N CYS A 16 -4.39 8.82 4.68
CA CYS A 16 -3.23 9.68 4.42
C CYS A 16 -2.95 9.89 2.93
N TRP A 17 -3.52 9.03 2.07
CA TRP A 17 -3.35 9.08 0.62
C TRP A 17 -4.48 9.81 -0.12
N GLU A 18 -5.53 10.28 0.56
CA GLU A 18 -6.70 10.90 -0.09
C GLU A 18 -6.32 12.07 -0.99
N GLN A 19 -5.39 12.92 -0.53
CA GLN A 19 -4.87 14.06 -1.30
C GLN A 19 -4.12 13.68 -2.57
N PHE A 20 -3.61 12.44 -2.66
CA PHE A 20 -2.90 11.92 -3.84
C PHE A 20 -3.80 11.06 -4.73
N ARG A 21 -4.77 10.36 -4.13
CA ARG A 21 -5.72 9.50 -4.83
C ARG A 21 -6.49 10.27 -5.89
N LEU A 22 -7.08 11.40 -5.50
CA LEU A 22 -7.94 12.20 -6.39
C LEU A 22 -7.19 12.73 -7.63
N PRO A 23 -6.01 13.39 -7.52
CA PRO A 23 -5.26 13.81 -8.69
C PRO A 23 -4.84 12.67 -9.63
N LEU A 24 -4.41 11.53 -9.08
CA LEU A 24 -3.99 10.38 -9.88
C LEU A 24 -5.16 9.75 -10.66
N GLU A 25 -6.33 9.65 -10.04
CA GLU A 25 -7.55 9.16 -10.70
C GLU A 25 -8.02 10.12 -11.82
N VAL A 26 -7.95 11.43 -11.61
CA VAL A 26 -8.24 12.45 -12.64
C VAL A 26 -7.31 12.29 -13.85
N LEU A 27 -6.05 11.88 -13.62
CA LEU A 27 -5.08 11.57 -14.67
C LEU A 27 -5.27 10.18 -15.30
N THR A 28 -6.43 9.54 -15.11
CA THR A 28 -6.78 8.22 -15.67
C THR A 28 -5.96 7.06 -15.12
N HIS A 29 -5.30 7.23 -13.98
CA HIS A 29 -4.65 6.13 -13.28
C HIS A 29 -5.65 5.40 -12.36
N THR A 30 -5.36 4.13 -12.08
CA THR A 30 -6.08 3.38 -11.05
C THR A 30 -5.29 3.47 -9.75
N VAL A 31 -5.93 3.80 -8.64
CA VAL A 31 -5.27 3.92 -7.35
C VAL A 31 -5.91 2.97 -6.34
N ALA A 32 -5.11 2.13 -5.72
CA ALA A 32 -5.48 1.32 -4.57
C ALA A 32 -4.76 1.87 -3.35
N ALA A 33 -5.53 2.31 -2.35
CA ALA A 33 -5.03 2.73 -1.05
C ALA A 33 -5.88 2.04 0.00
N GLU A 34 -5.42 0.89 0.48
CA GLU A 34 -6.12 0.08 1.47
C GLU A 34 -5.39 0.14 2.81
N ASN A 35 -6.14 -0.10 3.88
CA ASN A 35 -5.55 -0.24 5.20
C ASN A 35 -4.89 -1.59 5.34
N LEU A 36 -3.71 -1.59 5.93
CA LEU A 36 -3.01 -2.82 6.23
C LEU A 36 -3.67 -3.51 7.42
N PHE A 37 -3.77 -4.82 7.31
CA PHE A 37 -4.24 -5.66 8.41
C PHE A 37 -3.37 -5.43 9.64
N GLY A 38 -4.01 -5.22 10.80
CA GLY A 38 -3.31 -4.87 12.03
C GLY A 38 -2.82 -3.42 12.10
N HIS A 39 -3.24 -2.50 11.23
CA HIS A 39 -2.94 -1.06 11.40
C HIS A 39 -4.19 -0.20 11.62
N HIS A 40 -5.38 -0.79 11.50
CA HIS A 40 -6.66 -0.09 11.57
C HIS A 40 -7.43 -0.31 12.88
N GLU A 41 -7.18 -1.45 13.53
CA GLU A 41 -7.62 -1.76 14.88
C GLU A 41 -6.37 -1.71 15.73
N TRP A 42 -6.36 -0.92 16.80
CA TRP A 42 -5.26 -0.76 17.75
C TRP A 42 -4.48 -2.06 17.90
N PRO A 43 -3.44 -2.29 17.08
CA PRO A 43 -2.80 -3.58 17.10
C PRO A 43 -2.11 -3.66 18.43
N ASP A 44 -2.17 -4.82 19.06
CA ASP A 44 -1.25 -5.09 20.15
C ASP A 44 0.17 -4.86 19.58
N PRO A 45 0.89 -3.81 20.00
CA PRO A 45 2.16 -3.44 19.39
C PRO A 45 3.18 -4.58 19.54
N ALA A 46 2.98 -5.47 20.52
CA ALA A 46 3.80 -6.65 20.74
C ALA A 46 3.59 -7.76 19.69
N LYS A 47 2.50 -7.72 18.92
CA LYS A 47 2.16 -8.74 17.92
C LYS A 47 2.50 -8.34 16.48
N THR A 48 2.80 -7.07 16.24
CA THR A 48 3.21 -6.61 14.91
C THR A 48 4.71 -6.76 14.74
N THR A 49 5.12 -7.72 13.91
CA THR A 49 6.52 -7.94 13.52
C THR A 49 6.79 -7.36 12.15
N LEU A 50 8.08 -7.19 11.79
CA LEU A 50 8.48 -6.83 10.44
C LEU A 50 7.94 -7.83 9.40
N VAL A 51 8.01 -9.14 9.70
CA VAL A 51 7.54 -10.21 8.80
C VAL A 51 6.04 -10.13 8.57
N SER A 52 5.24 -9.92 9.62
CA SER A 52 3.79 -9.73 9.46
C SER A 52 3.47 -8.47 8.66
N ASP A 53 4.28 -7.42 8.78
CA ASP A 53 4.09 -6.17 8.05
C ASP A 53 4.43 -6.31 6.55
N VAL A 54 5.49 -7.07 6.23
CA VAL A 54 5.83 -7.48 4.86
C VAL A 54 4.70 -8.32 4.28
N ASN A 55 4.23 -9.35 4.98
CA ASN A 55 3.15 -10.22 4.51
C ASN A 55 1.86 -9.44 4.24
N ALA A 56 1.45 -8.54 5.14
CA ALA A 56 0.28 -7.70 4.94
C ALA A 56 0.44 -6.78 3.72
N THR A 57 1.65 -6.26 3.49
CA THR A 57 1.95 -5.44 2.30
C THR A 57 1.88 -6.27 1.03
N THR A 58 2.50 -7.45 1.02
CA THR A 58 2.46 -8.39 -0.10
C THR A 58 1.03 -8.77 -0.43
N GLU A 59 0.19 -9.03 0.57
CA GLU A 59 -1.22 -9.37 0.34
C GLU A 59 -1.97 -8.23 -0.36
N VAL A 60 -1.82 -6.99 0.14
CA VAL A 60 -2.44 -5.80 -0.48
C VAL A 60 -1.93 -5.59 -1.91
N VAL A 61 -0.63 -5.75 -2.13
CA VAL A 61 0.00 -5.62 -3.46
C VAL A 61 -0.49 -6.72 -4.39
N CYS A 62 -0.47 -8.00 -3.98
CA CYS A 62 -0.94 -9.14 -4.77
C CYS A 62 -2.43 -9.05 -5.11
N LYS A 63 -3.26 -8.66 -4.15
CA LYS A 63 -4.69 -8.41 -4.36
C LYS A 63 -4.92 -7.36 -5.43
N ASN A 64 -4.04 -6.35 -5.48
CA ASN A 64 -4.16 -5.23 -6.40
C ASN A 64 -3.27 -5.36 -7.65
N SER A 65 -2.42 -6.38 -7.77
CA SER A 65 -1.49 -6.54 -8.89
C SER A 65 -2.09 -7.21 -10.11
N CYS A 66 -3.31 -7.75 -10.01
CA CYS A 66 -4.05 -8.24 -11.16
C CYS A 66 -4.46 -7.06 -12.07
N VAL A 67 -3.59 -6.72 -13.02
CA VAL A 67 -3.90 -5.78 -14.09
C VAL A 67 -4.30 -6.59 -15.32
N THR A 68 -5.53 -6.42 -15.79
CA THR A 68 -5.93 -6.87 -17.12
C THR A 68 -5.33 -5.89 -18.12
N GLY A 69 -4.08 -6.12 -18.56
CA GLY A 69 -3.37 -5.28 -19.54
C GLY A 69 -1.95 -4.87 -19.12
N SER A 70 -1.18 -4.36 -20.07
CA SER A 70 0.25 -3.99 -19.96
C SER A 70 0.51 -2.68 -19.20
N GLY A 71 -0.10 -2.50 -18.02
CA GLY A 71 0.08 -1.32 -17.18
C GLY A 71 1.18 -1.53 -16.12
N CYS A 72 2.03 -0.52 -15.91
CA CYS A 72 3.00 -0.53 -14.82
C CYS A 72 2.30 -0.44 -13.45
N ILE A 73 2.79 -1.21 -12.48
CA ILE A 73 2.39 -1.13 -11.07
C ILE A 73 3.46 -0.33 -10.33
N TYR A 74 3.05 0.72 -9.63
CA TYR A 74 3.94 1.52 -8.79
C TYR A 74 3.58 1.33 -7.32
N LEU A 75 4.54 0.82 -6.55
CA LEU A 75 4.46 0.70 -5.10
C LEU A 75 5.02 1.98 -4.48
N VAL A 76 4.19 2.71 -3.74
CA VAL A 76 4.60 3.95 -3.08
C VAL A 76 4.50 3.78 -1.57
N SER A 77 5.63 3.97 -0.90
CA SER A 77 5.79 3.81 0.55
C SER A 77 6.54 5.01 1.15
N HIS A 78 6.24 5.35 2.40
CA HIS A 78 6.87 6.45 3.12
C HIS A 78 7.84 5.93 4.21
N LEU A 79 8.92 6.66 4.51
CA LEU A 79 9.87 6.40 5.62
C LEU A 79 10.38 4.94 5.72
N VAL A 80 10.35 4.34 6.93
CA VAL A 80 10.90 3.01 7.26
C VAL A 80 10.27 1.90 6.42
N ARG A 81 9.09 2.17 5.85
CA ARG A 81 8.37 1.21 5.00
C ARG A 81 8.95 1.10 3.59
N GLY A 82 9.86 1.98 3.20
CA GLY A 82 10.68 1.78 1.98
C GLY A 82 11.45 0.46 2.00
N ALA A 83 11.94 0.03 3.17
CA ALA A 83 12.63 -1.25 3.30
C ALA A 83 11.67 -2.44 3.11
N VAL A 84 10.47 -2.37 3.68
CA VAL A 84 9.41 -3.37 3.52
C VAL A 84 8.95 -3.45 2.06
N SER A 85 8.72 -2.32 1.41
CA SER A 85 8.31 -2.29 0.01
C SER A 85 9.37 -2.82 -0.95
N ALA A 86 10.66 -2.64 -0.65
CA ALA A 86 11.75 -3.22 -1.41
C ALA A 86 11.80 -4.76 -1.32
N GLU A 87 11.28 -5.36 -0.25
CA GLU A 87 11.16 -6.83 -0.11
C GLU A 87 9.94 -7.41 -0.85
N VAL A 88 9.01 -6.57 -1.31
CA VAL A 88 7.76 -6.98 -1.98
C VAL A 88 7.86 -6.90 -3.51
N THR A 89 8.75 -6.06 -4.04
CA THR A 89 9.07 -5.93 -5.48
C THR A 89 10.11 -6.92 -5.95
#